data_AF-A0A450U9Z2-F1
#
_entry.id   AF-A0A450U9Z2-F1
#
_cell.length_a   1.000
_cell.length_b   1.000
_cell.length_c   1.000
_cell.angle_alpha   90.00
_cell.angle_beta   90.00
_cell.angle_gamma   90.00
#
_symmetry.space_group_name_H-M   'P 1'
#
loop_
_entity.id
_entity.type
_entity.pdbx_description
1 polymer ?
#
loop_
_entity_poly.entity_id
_entity_poly.type
_entity_poly.pdbx_seq_one_letter_code
_entity_poly.pdbx_strand_id
1 'polypeptide(L)' 'MAMPTLPFYKELGNQNVSAETIPVVAFSVGEEELSGIDTKPLVGYLTAWNYFMSVDDKGNDAFVEKWQSFSRTKSA' A
#
# COMPACT_ATOMS: atom_id res chain seq x y z
N MET A 1 4.76 -14.82 6.88
CA MET A 1 4.66 -14.16 8.20
C MET A 1 3.63 -13.08 8.05
N ALA A 2 2.48 -13.15 8.74
CA ALA A 2 1.47 -12.11 8.62
C ALA A 2 1.95 -10.84 9.35
N MET A 3 2.06 -9.74 8.61
CA MET A 3 2.42 -8.44 9.18
C MET A 3 1.29 -7.96 10.10
N PRO A 4 1.60 -7.45 11.31
CA PRO A 4 0.59 -7.10 12.32
C PRO A 4 -0.27 -5.87 11.96
N THR A 5 0.07 -5.16 10.88
CA THR A 5 -0.60 -3.93 10.45
C THR A 5 -2.02 -4.16 9.94
N LEU A 6 -2.28 -5.22 9.17
CA LEU A 6 -3.60 -5.47 8.61
C LEU A 6 -4.65 -5.87 9.67
N PRO A 7 -4.36 -6.80 10.61
CA PRO A 7 -5.25 -7.07 11.74
C PRO A 7 -5.52 -5.84 12.60
N PHE A 8 -4.53 -4.94 12.73
CA PHE A 8 -4.68 -3.69 13.48
C PHE A 8 -5.73 -2.75 12.86
N TYR A 9 -5.66 -2.49 11.55
CA TYR A 9 -6.68 -1.67 10.87
C TYR A 9 -8.08 -2.28 10.94
N LYS A 10 -8.16 -3.62 10.82
CA LYS A 10 -9.42 -4.33 10.98
C LYS A 10 -10.01 -4.14 12.39
N GLU A 11 -9.17 -4.19 13.41
CA GLU A 11 -9.62 -4.00 14.79
C GLU A 11 -10.08 -2.57 15.08
N LEU A 12 -9.43 -1.55 14.49
CA LEU A 12 -9.93 -0.17 14.54
C LEU A 12 -11.34 -0.07 13.94
N GLY A 13 -11.56 -0.70 12.78
CA GLY A 13 -12.88 -0.79 12.16
C GLY A 13 -13.91 -1.49 13.06
N ASN A 14 -13.53 -2.59 13.73
CA ASN A 14 -14.41 -3.29 14.69
C ASN A 14 -14.83 -2.40 15.87
N GLN A 15 -13.97 -1.46 16.28
CA GLN A 15 -14.25 -0.51 17.36
C GLN A 15 -14.92 0.79 16.87
N ASN A 16 -15.33 0.84 15.59
CA ASN A 16 -15.89 2.03 14.94
C ASN A 16 -14.95 3.25 14.99
N VAL A 17 -13.64 3.01 15.01
CA VAL A 17 -12.62 4.06 14.93
C VAL A 17 -12.27 4.27 13.47
N SER A 18 -12.58 5.48 12.96
CA SER A 18 -12.21 5.88 11.60
C SER A 18 -10.84 6.56 11.57
N ALA A 19 -10.20 6.56 10.39
CA ALA A 19 -8.97 7.31 10.14
C ALA A 19 -9.15 8.84 10.34
N GLU A 20 -10.37 9.35 10.18
CA GLU A 20 -10.72 10.75 10.46
C GLU A 20 -10.70 11.06 11.96
N THR A 21 -11.09 10.09 12.79
CA THR A 21 -11.13 10.25 14.25
C THR A 21 -9.75 10.05 14.86
N ILE A 22 -9.08 8.97 14.47
CA ILE A 22 -7.73 8.63 14.92
C ILE A 22 -6.87 8.35 13.68
N PRO A 23 -6.04 9.32 13.25
CA PRO A 23 -5.17 9.11 12.11
C PRO A 23 -4.05 8.13 12.47
N VAL A 24 -3.85 7.13 11.62
CA VAL A 24 -2.75 6.17 11.72
C VAL A 24 -1.85 6.34 10.52
N VAL A 25 -0.54 6.39 10.79
CA VAL A 25 0.51 6.42 9.77
C VAL A 25 1.34 5.14 9.88
N ALA A 26 1.45 4.38 8.78
CA ALA A 26 2.36 3.24 8.70
C ALA A 26 3.66 3.58 7.97
N PHE A 27 4.77 3.01 8.46
CA PHE A 27 6.10 3.11 7.85
C PHE A 27 6.62 1.76 7.32
N SER A 28 5.78 0.72 7.36
CA SER A 28 6.15 -0.66 7.06
C SER A 28 5.18 -1.39 6.13
N VAL A 29 4.14 -0.72 5.62
CA VAL A 29 3.20 -1.29 4.61
C VAL A 29 3.59 -0.87 3.20
N GLY A 30 4.09 -1.80 2.38
CA GLY A 30 4.43 -1.55 0.98
C GLY A 30 3.27 -1.82 0.03
N GLU A 31 3.45 -1.47 -1.25
CA GLU A 31 2.42 -1.64 -2.29
C GLU A 31 2.19 -3.11 -2.67
N GLU A 32 3.21 -3.97 -2.55
CA GLU A 32 3.10 -5.41 -2.82
C GLU A 32 2.11 -6.06 -1.84
N GLU A 33 2.22 -5.73 -0.55
CA GLU A 33 1.39 -6.32 0.50
C GLU A 33 -0.09 -5.97 0.33
N LEU A 34 -0.39 -4.83 -0.30
CA LEU A 34 -1.75 -4.40 -0.61
C LEU A 34 -2.38 -5.18 -1.77
N SER A 35 -1.57 -5.76 -2.67
CA SER A 35 -2.07 -6.44 -3.88
C SER A 35 -2.85 -7.73 -3.58
N GLY A 36 -2.69 -8.31 -2.39
CA GLY A 36 -3.30 -9.59 -2.00
C GLY A 36 -4.45 -9.50 -0.99
N ILE A 37 -4.95 -8.32 -0.66
CA ILE A 37 -5.89 -8.11 0.45
C ILE A 37 -7.07 -7.20 0.08
N ASP A 38 -8.16 -7.25 0.86
CA ASP A 38 -9.24 -6.26 0.75
C ASP A 38 -8.77 -4.93 1.33
N THR A 39 -8.56 -3.94 0.46
CA THR A 39 -8.05 -2.61 0.81
C THR A 39 -9.14 -1.62 1.21
N LYS A 40 -10.43 -1.98 1.09
CA LYS A 40 -11.54 -1.08 1.49
C LYS A 40 -11.42 -0.57 2.94
N PRO A 41 -11.05 -1.40 3.94
CA PRO A 41 -10.90 -0.93 5.32
C PRO A 41 -9.71 0.01 5.52
N LEU A 42 -8.81 0.14 4.53
CA LEU A 42 -7.58 0.92 4.63
C LEU A 42 -7.74 2.36 4.11
N VAL A 43 -8.87 2.68 3.48
CA VAL A 43 -9.12 4.02 2.92
C VAL A 43 -9.07 5.08 4.03
N GLY A 44 -8.28 6.12 3.81
CA GLY A 44 -8.10 7.24 4.74
C GLY A 44 -6.90 7.10 5.68
N TYR A 45 -6.35 5.89 5.85
CA TYR A 45 -5.10 5.73 6.60
C TYR A 45 -3.89 6.15 5.77
N LEU A 46 -2.85 6.63 6.46
CA LEU A 46 -1.67 7.20 5.83
C LEU A 46 -0.52 6.19 5.82
N THR A 47 0.31 6.26 4.79
CA THR A 47 1.56 5.48 4.69
C THR A 47 2.68 6.40 4.24
N ALA A 48 3.86 6.22 4.83
CA ALA A 48 5.04 6.99 4.51
C ALA A 48 6.17 6.04 4.09
N TRP A 49 6.70 6.28 2.89
CA TRP A 49 7.80 5.55 2.30
C TRP A 49 8.68 6.50 1.47
N ASN A 50 9.92 6.12 1.20
CA ASN A 50 10.81 6.89 0.34
C ASN A 50 10.41 6.88 -1.14
N TYR A 51 9.53 5.97 -1.56
CA TYR A 51 9.08 5.82 -2.94
C TYR A 51 7.72 5.09 -2.97
N PHE A 52 6.84 5.54 -3.86
CA PHE A 52 5.60 4.87 -4.23
C PHE A 52 5.48 4.86 -5.75
N MET A 53 5.00 3.77 -6.34
CA MET A 53 4.78 3.68 -7.79
C MET A 53 3.73 4.67 -8.29
N SER A 54 2.91 5.22 -7.40
CA SER A 54 1.88 6.23 -7.68
C SER A 54 2.39 7.68 -7.73
N VAL A 55 3.69 7.93 -7.52
CA VAL A 55 4.24 9.29 -7.59
C VAL A 55 4.07 9.89 -8.99
N ASP A 56 3.54 11.12 -9.06
CA ASP A 56 3.32 11.85 -10.31
C ASP A 56 4.62 12.48 -10.81
N ASP A 57 5.40 11.69 -11.54
CA ASP A 57 6.67 12.10 -12.15
C ASP A 57 6.94 11.33 -13.45
N LYS A 58 7.41 12.02 -14.48
CA LYS A 58 7.68 11.40 -15.79
C LYS A 58 8.79 10.34 -15.74
N GLY A 59 9.77 10.52 -14.85
CA GLY A 59 10.83 9.54 -14.62
C GLY A 59 10.28 8.27 -13.95
N ASN A 60 9.35 8.44 -13.00
CA ASN A 60 8.61 7.33 -12.39
C ASN A 60 7.79 6.56 -13.42
N ASP A 61 7.00 7.24 -14.26
CA ASP A 61 6.18 6.59 -15.30
C ASP A 61 7.03 5.71 -16.22
N ALA A 62 8.16 6.24 -16.70
CA ALA A 62 9.09 5.52 -17.55
C ALA A 62 9.76 4.34 -16.83
N PHE A 63 10.02 4.47 -15.52
CA PHE A 63 10.55 3.38 -14.71
C PHE A 63 9.53 2.26 -14.54
N VAL A 64 8.28 2.58 -14.19
CA VAL A 64 7.18 1.63 -14.00
C VAL A 64 6.92 0.85 -15.30
N GLU A 65 6.88 1.51 -16.46
CA GLU A 65 6.69 0.86 -17.76
C GLU A 65 7.82 -0.15 -18.08
N LYS A 66 9.08 0.26 -17.86
CA LYS A 66 10.25 -0.62 -18.05
C LYS A 66 10.21 -1.82 -17.12
N TRP A 67 9.86 -1.60 -15.85
CA TRP A 67 9.75 -2.66 -14.85
C TRP A 67 8.65 -3.67 -15.20
N GLN A 68 7.47 -3.20 -15.61
CA GLN A 68 6.37 -4.06 -16.03
C GLN A 68 6.72 -4.88 -17.29
N SER A 69 7.43 -4.27 -18.24
CA SER A 69 7.91 -4.97 -19.44
C SER A 69 8.94 -6.06 -19.11
N PHE A 70 9.90 -5.75 -18.23
CA PHE A 70 10.91 -6.69 -17.77
C PHE A 70 10.30 -7.88 -16.99
N SER A 71 9.44 -7.59 -16.02
CA SER A 71 8.83 -8.61 -15.15
C SER A 71 7.95 -9.60 -15.92
N ARG A 72 7.24 -9.15 -16.96
CA ARG A 72 6.47 -10.01 -17.88
C ARG A 72 7.35 -10.90 -18.75
N THR A 73 8.54 -10.43 -19.12
CA THR A 73 9.49 -11.21 -19.95
C THR A 73 10.14 -12.33 -19.15
N LYS A 74 10.29 -12.16 -17.82
CA LYS A 74 10.95 -13.13 -16.94
C LYS A 74 10.01 -14.21 -16.38
N SER A 75 8.70 -14.07 -16.57
CA SER A 75 7.66 -15.00 -16.11
C SER A 75 7.21 -15.98 -17.20
N ALA A 76 7.97 -16.07 -18.29
CA ALA A 76 7.85 -17.06 -19.37
C ALA A 76 9.02 -18.05 -19.34
#